data_AF-A0A1R4H3I6-F1
#
_entry.id   AF-A0A1R4H3I6-F1
#
_cell.length_a   1.000
_cell.length_b   1.000
_cell.length_c   1.000
_cell.angle_alpha   90.00
_cell.angle_beta   90.00
_cell.angle_gamma   90.00
#
_symmetry.space_group_name_H-M   'P 1'
#
loop_
_entity.id
_entity.type
_entity.pdbx_description
1 polymer ?
#
loop_
_entity_poly.entity_id
_entity_poly.type
_entity_poly.pdbx_seq_one_letter_code
_entity_poly.pdbx_strand_id
1 'polypeptide(L)'
;MPEGVYRIEGLNPNSNYHLSMKINYSNEFDLFHAEEEGRTNPGLDIFIHGWAVSIGCLAMGDETIEELFVLTAKVGAENVKVVIAQHDPSSYPLESDSEQLPEWTTELYDDISDEINDLSTTAKSAQSMGSVSINATNQ
;
A
#
# COMPACT_ATOMS: atom_id res chain seq x y z
N MET A 1 -8.03 -8.36 5.97
CA MET A 1 -7.29 -7.39 5.14
C MET A 1 -6.04 -7.07 5.92
N PRO A 2 -4.85 -7.22 5.34
CA PRO A 2 -3.62 -7.08 6.10
C PRO A 2 -3.24 -5.60 6.29
N GLU A 3 -2.44 -5.32 7.30
CA GLU A 3 -1.78 -4.03 7.54
C GLU A 3 -0.28 -4.21 7.33
N GLY A 4 0.43 -3.14 6.97
CA GLY A 4 1.87 -3.18 6.76
C GLY A 4 2.31 -2.64 5.40
N VAL A 5 3.55 -2.96 5.06
CA VAL A 5 4.25 -2.45 3.88
C VAL A 5 4.45 -3.56 2.86
N TYR A 6 3.95 -3.33 1.65
CA TYR A 6 3.89 -4.32 0.58
C TYR A 6 4.45 -3.78 -0.73
N ARG A 7 4.75 -4.71 -1.64
CA ARG A 7 5.16 -4.44 -3.02
C ARG A 7 4.14 -5.03 -3.98
N ILE A 8 4.11 -4.50 -5.20
CA ILE A 8 3.32 -5.09 -6.28
C ILE A 8 4.05 -6.30 -6.87
N GLU A 9 3.44 -7.48 -6.80
CA GLU A 9 3.97 -8.71 -7.41
C GLU A 9 3.52 -8.90 -8.85
N GLY A 10 2.37 -8.35 -9.21
CA GLY A 10 1.80 -8.59 -10.53
C GLY A 10 0.64 -7.68 -10.88
N LEU A 11 0.50 -7.46 -12.18
CA LEU A 11 -0.61 -6.73 -12.79
C LEU A 11 -1.45 -7.72 -13.61
N ASN A 12 -2.76 -7.72 -13.41
CA ASN A 12 -3.71 -8.55 -14.15
C ASN A 12 -4.70 -7.69 -14.93
N PRO A 13 -4.50 -7.50 -16.25
CA PRO A 13 -5.44 -6.75 -17.08
C PRO A 13 -6.75 -7.53 -17.37
N ASN A 14 -6.77 -8.84 -17.15
CA ASN A 14 -7.91 -9.73 -17.44
C ASN A 14 -8.65 -10.15 -16.16
N SER A 15 -8.64 -9.30 -15.13
CA SER A 15 -9.34 -9.57 -13.87
C SER A 15 -10.85 -9.64 -14.08
N ASN A 16 -11.51 -10.60 -13.42
CA ASN A 16 -12.99 -10.68 -13.37
C ASN A 16 -13.62 -9.55 -12.55
N TYR A 17 -12.81 -8.74 -11.85
CA TYR A 17 -13.23 -7.63 -10.99
C TYR A 17 -12.78 -6.26 -11.51
N HIS A 18 -12.55 -6.15 -12.83
CA HIS A 18 -12.03 -4.97 -13.53
C HIS A 18 -10.63 -4.54 -13.07
N LEU A 19 -9.61 -5.01 -13.80
CA LEU A 19 -8.18 -4.91 -13.46
C LEU A 19 -7.85 -5.46 -12.06
N SER A 20 -6.61 -5.89 -11.84
CA SER A 20 -6.13 -6.07 -10.47
C SER A 20 -4.62 -5.97 -10.36
N MET A 21 -4.16 -5.61 -9.17
CA MET A 21 -2.77 -5.53 -8.77
C MET A 21 -2.58 -6.45 -7.56
N LYS A 22 -1.72 -7.45 -7.69
CA LYS A 22 -1.40 -8.37 -6.58
C LYS A 22 -0.34 -7.73 -5.68
N ILE A 23 -0.55 -7.76 -4.37
CA ILE A 23 0.49 -7.41 -3.39
C ILE A 23 1.19 -8.67 -2.87
N ASN A 24 2.42 -8.52 -2.37
CA ASN A 24 3.24 -9.63 -1.85
C ASN A 24 2.83 -10.12 -0.44
N TYR A 25 1.53 -10.17 -0.14
CA TYR A 25 1.05 -10.75 1.12
C TYR A 25 0.88 -12.27 0.97
N SER A 26 1.36 -13.10 1.90
CA SER A 26 2.18 -12.76 3.08
C SER A 26 3.66 -12.56 2.72
N ASN A 27 4.25 -11.45 3.16
CA ASN A 27 5.66 -11.12 2.96
C ASN A 27 6.56 -11.73 4.06
N GLU A 28 7.85 -11.40 4.08
CA GLU A 28 8.78 -11.93 5.09
C GLU A 28 8.38 -11.59 6.54
N PHE A 29 7.90 -10.37 6.79
CA PHE A 29 7.41 -9.93 8.10
C PHE A 29 6.17 -10.74 8.53
N ASP A 30 5.19 -10.85 7.63
CA ASP A 30 3.96 -11.62 7.89
C ASP A 30 4.26 -13.09 8.20
N LEU A 31 5.17 -13.71 7.45
CA LEU A 31 5.54 -15.11 7.58
C LEU A 31 6.32 -15.37 8.87
N PHE A 32 7.25 -14.47 9.23
CA PHE A 32 8.02 -14.55 10.46
C PHE A 32 7.10 -14.56 11.70
N HIS A 33 6.20 -13.57 11.80
CA HIS A 33 5.27 -13.51 12.93
C HIS A 33 4.19 -14.60 12.88
N ALA A 34 3.82 -15.09 11.68
CA ALA A 34 2.95 -16.26 11.57
C ALA A 34 3.59 -17.51 12.18
N GLU A 35 4.88 -17.73 11.93
CA GLU A 35 5.61 -18.87 12.49
C GLU A 35 5.71 -18.78 14.02
N GLU A 36 6.08 -17.62 14.56
CA GLU A 36 6.18 -17.37 16.01
C GLU A 36 4.84 -17.60 16.74
N GLU A 37 3.72 -17.27 16.08
CA GLU A 37 2.37 -17.46 16.61
C GLU A 37 1.80 -18.86 16.34
N GLY A 38 2.52 -19.73 15.63
CA GLY A 38 2.06 -21.05 15.22
C GLY A 38 0.93 -21.03 14.18
N ARG A 39 0.76 -19.93 13.44
CA ARG A 39 -0.20 -19.81 12.34
C ARG A 39 0.32 -20.55 11.10
N THR A 40 -0.37 -21.61 10.72
CA THR A 40 0.02 -22.45 9.56
C THR A 40 -0.59 -22.00 8.22
N ASN A 41 -1.51 -21.04 8.24
CA ASN A 41 -2.15 -20.50 7.04
C ASN A 41 -2.39 -19.00 7.20
N PRO A 42 -1.35 -18.15 7.09
CA PRO A 42 -1.49 -16.70 7.23
C PRO A 42 -2.34 -16.07 6.11
N GLY A 43 -2.64 -16.83 5.05
CA GLY A 43 -3.35 -16.35 3.87
C GLY A 43 -2.38 -15.92 2.77
N LEU A 44 -2.93 -15.69 1.59
CA LEU A 44 -2.22 -15.27 0.38
C LEU A 44 -3.18 -14.44 -0.48
N ASP A 45 -2.72 -13.99 -1.64
CA ASP A 45 -3.59 -13.57 -2.74
C ASP A 45 -4.49 -12.37 -2.40
N ILE A 46 -3.89 -11.34 -1.80
CA ILE A 46 -4.54 -10.04 -1.63
C ILE A 46 -4.33 -9.21 -2.89
N PHE A 47 -5.42 -8.67 -3.41
CA PHE A 47 -5.43 -7.84 -4.61
C PHE A 47 -6.05 -6.46 -4.33
N ILE A 48 -5.52 -5.46 -5.02
CA ILE A 48 -6.20 -4.18 -5.25
C ILE A 48 -6.93 -4.32 -6.58
N HIS A 49 -8.23 -4.06 -6.63
CA HIS A 49 -9.04 -4.23 -7.84
C HIS A 49 -10.09 -3.14 -8.01
N GLY A 50 -10.77 -3.15 -9.16
CA GLY A 50 -11.92 -2.28 -9.47
C GLY A 50 -13.15 -2.66 -8.66
N TRP A 51 -14.33 -2.65 -9.27
CA TRP A 51 -15.64 -3.09 -8.78
C TRP A 51 -15.85 -3.16 -7.24
N ALA A 52 -16.87 -2.46 -6.75
CA ALA A 52 -17.19 -2.28 -5.32
C ALA A 52 -17.52 -3.55 -4.48
N VAL A 53 -17.33 -4.77 -4.96
CA VAL A 53 -17.57 -6.01 -4.18
C VAL A 53 -16.25 -6.55 -3.65
N SER A 54 -16.08 -6.63 -2.33
CA SER A 54 -14.91 -7.25 -1.70
C SER A 54 -15.30 -8.43 -0.80
N ILE A 55 -14.54 -9.52 -0.90
CA ILE A 55 -14.52 -10.62 0.09
C ILE A 55 -13.05 -10.79 0.52
N GLY A 56 -12.49 -9.75 1.15
CA GLY A 56 -11.13 -9.75 1.70
C GLY A 56 -10.04 -9.04 0.88
N CYS A 57 -10.33 -8.61 -0.35
CA CYS A 57 -9.46 -7.77 -1.19
C CYS A 57 -9.77 -6.26 -1.05
N LEU A 58 -8.90 -5.41 -1.63
CA LEU A 58 -9.03 -3.96 -1.64
C LEU A 58 -9.77 -3.48 -2.89
N ALA A 59 -11.09 -3.27 -2.77
CA ALA A 59 -11.92 -2.72 -3.85
C ALA A 59 -11.81 -1.19 -3.89
N MET A 60 -11.22 -0.65 -4.96
CA MET A 60 -10.97 0.79 -5.13
C MET A 60 -11.94 1.47 -6.11
N GLY A 61 -12.77 0.67 -6.80
CA GLY A 61 -13.60 1.14 -7.90
C GLY A 61 -12.82 1.32 -9.20
N ASP A 62 -13.56 1.37 -10.30
CA ASP A 62 -12.99 1.22 -11.66
C ASP A 62 -12.06 2.37 -12.05
N GLU A 63 -12.44 3.61 -11.75
CA GLU A 63 -11.63 4.80 -12.05
C GLU A 63 -10.29 4.77 -11.31
N THR A 64 -10.33 4.52 -9.99
CA THR A 64 -9.12 4.47 -9.17
C THR A 64 -8.17 3.35 -9.61
N ILE A 65 -8.69 2.14 -9.87
CA ILE A 65 -7.82 1.03 -10.26
C ILE A 65 -7.22 1.26 -11.64
N GLU A 66 -7.93 1.89 -12.59
CA GLU A 66 -7.40 2.22 -13.90
C GLU A 66 -6.19 3.15 -13.79
N GLU A 67 -6.30 4.20 -12.97
CA GLU A 67 -5.19 5.12 -12.72
C GLU A 67 -4.01 4.42 -12.07
N LEU A 68 -4.25 3.71 -10.96
CA LEU A 68 -3.19 2.99 -10.24
C LEU A 68 -2.50 1.94 -11.12
N PHE A 69 -3.27 1.20 -11.92
CA PHE A 69 -2.75 0.18 -12.81
C PHE A 69 -1.88 0.78 -13.91
N VAL A 70 -2.34 1.85 -14.56
CA VAL A 70 -1.58 2.53 -15.63
C VAL A 70 -0.33 3.18 -15.07
N LEU A 71 -0.41 3.84 -13.91
CA LEU A 71 0.75 4.44 -13.26
C LEU A 71 1.78 3.37 -12.90
N THR A 72 1.36 2.27 -12.26
CA THR A 72 2.23 1.16 -11.88
C THR A 72 2.90 0.53 -13.11
N ALA A 73 2.15 0.29 -14.18
CA ALA A 73 2.68 -0.25 -15.42
C ALA A 73 3.72 0.68 -16.08
N LYS A 74 3.55 2.00 -15.96
CA LYS A 74 4.48 3.00 -16.52
C LYS A 74 5.75 3.15 -15.71
N VAL A 75 5.66 3.13 -14.38
CA VAL A 75 6.82 3.31 -13.50
C VAL A 75 7.58 2.02 -13.22
N GLY A 76 6.95 0.86 -13.43
CA GLY A 76 7.47 -0.45 -13.05
C GLY A 76 6.98 -0.86 -11.66
N ALA A 77 6.46 -2.08 -11.54
CA ALA A 77 5.87 -2.60 -10.29
C ALA A 77 6.88 -2.65 -9.14
N GLU A 78 8.16 -2.90 -9.46
CA GLU A 78 9.28 -2.90 -8.52
C GLU A 78 9.56 -1.53 -7.88
N ASN A 79 9.08 -0.46 -8.51
CA ASN A 79 9.22 0.92 -8.03
C ASN A 79 7.97 1.39 -7.25
N VAL A 80 6.99 0.52 -7.04
CA VAL A 80 5.75 0.82 -6.32
C VAL A 80 5.73 0.12 -4.97
N LYS A 81 5.49 0.91 -3.93
CA LYS A 81 5.26 0.48 -2.56
C LYS A 81 3.79 0.73 -2.20
N VAL A 82 3.17 -0.21 -1.49
CA VAL A 82 1.80 -0.11 -0.98
C VAL A 82 1.87 -0.15 0.54
N VAL A 83 1.32 0.86 1.20
CA VAL A 83 1.22 0.88 2.67
C VAL A 83 -0.25 0.80 3.04
N ILE A 84 -0.60 -0.15 3.91
CA ILE A 84 -1.97 -0.36 4.39
C ILE A 84 -2.00 -0.14 5.90
N ALA A 85 -2.86 0.78 6.35
CA ALA A 85 -3.01 1.16 7.75
C ALA A 85 -4.49 1.34 8.10
N GLN A 86 -4.85 1.25 9.38
CA GLN A 86 -6.23 1.48 9.86
C GLN A 86 -6.71 2.91 9.59
N HIS A 87 -5.81 3.86 9.77
CA HIS A 87 -6.01 5.28 9.50
C HIS A 87 -4.68 5.93 9.19
N ASP A 88 -4.71 7.19 8.77
CA ASP A 88 -3.51 7.98 8.51
C ASP A 88 -2.76 8.31 9.83
N PRO A 89 -1.56 7.73 10.07
CA PRO A 89 -0.77 7.96 11.27
C PRO A 89 -0.25 9.40 11.39
N SER A 90 -0.19 10.16 10.28
CA SER A 90 0.23 11.56 10.32
C SER A 90 -0.80 12.48 10.98
N SER A 91 -2.06 12.05 11.01
CA SER A 91 -3.17 12.78 11.64
C SER A 91 -3.53 12.21 13.01
N TYR A 92 -3.50 10.88 13.15
CA TYR A 92 -3.80 10.17 14.39
C TYR A 92 -2.83 9.00 14.52
N PRO A 93 -1.86 9.01 15.47
CA PRO A 93 -0.85 7.95 15.60
C PRO A 93 -1.47 6.56 15.81
N LEU A 94 -0.80 5.53 15.29
CA LEU A 94 -1.17 4.13 15.54
C LEU A 94 -0.71 3.74 16.95
N GLU A 95 -1.61 3.19 17.76
CA GLU A 95 -1.35 2.85 19.18
C GLU A 95 -1.20 1.34 19.36
N SER A 96 -0.05 0.89 19.86
CA SER A 96 0.23 -0.53 20.13
C SER A 96 0.07 -0.93 21.60
N ASP A 97 -0.40 -0.04 22.47
CA ASP A 97 -0.40 -0.18 23.94
C ASP A 97 -1.59 -0.96 24.51
N SER A 98 -2.38 -1.61 23.66
CA SER A 98 -3.48 -2.48 24.07
C SER A 98 -2.97 -3.86 24.50
N GLU A 99 -3.41 -4.34 25.66
CA GLU A 99 -3.11 -5.70 26.17
C GLU A 99 -3.58 -6.84 25.23
N GLN A 100 -4.36 -6.53 24.21
CA GLN A 100 -4.91 -7.50 23.25
C GLN A 100 -4.07 -7.65 21.98
N LEU A 101 -3.06 -6.79 21.79
CA LEU A 101 -2.23 -6.79 20.60
C LEU A 101 -0.96 -7.64 20.81
N PRO A 102 -0.50 -8.38 19.78
CA PRO A 102 0.79 -9.04 19.82
C PRO A 102 1.94 -8.06 20.04
N GLU A 103 3.02 -8.49 20.68
CA GLU A 103 4.18 -7.62 20.99
C GLU A 103 4.81 -6.99 19.74
N TRP A 104 4.79 -7.72 18.61
CA TRP A 104 5.32 -7.26 17.33
C TRP A 104 4.51 -6.12 16.68
N THR A 105 3.32 -5.80 17.22
CA THR A 105 2.48 -4.71 16.68
C THR A 105 3.16 -3.35 16.79
N THR A 106 4.04 -3.16 17.77
CA THR A 106 4.83 -1.92 17.90
C THR A 106 5.75 -1.74 16.70
N GLU A 107 6.49 -2.79 16.32
CA GLU A 107 7.37 -2.76 15.14
C GLU A 107 6.57 -2.51 13.85
N LEU A 108 5.42 -3.19 13.68
CA LEU A 108 4.54 -2.98 12.53
C LEU A 108 4.09 -1.50 12.42
N TYR A 109 3.64 -0.91 13.53
CA TYR A 109 3.09 0.45 13.52
C TYR A 109 4.15 1.52 13.38
N ASP A 110 5.37 1.29 13.90
CA ASP A 110 6.51 2.15 13.65
C ASP A 110 6.87 2.15 12.15
N ASP A 111 6.98 0.96 11.52
CA ASP A 111 7.28 0.83 10.10
C ASP A 111 6.22 1.50 9.20
N ILE A 112 4.94 1.30 9.49
CA ILE A 112 3.84 1.94 8.75
C ILE A 112 3.90 3.46 8.90
N SER A 113 4.11 3.95 10.13
CA SER A 113 4.19 5.37 10.44
C SER A 113 5.34 6.04 9.70
N ASP A 114 6.53 5.44 9.73
CA ASP A 114 7.71 5.97 9.08
C ASP A 114 7.53 6.04 7.56
N GLU A 115 6.97 5.01 6.93
CA GLU A 115 6.74 5.00 5.49
C GLU A 115 5.70 6.03 5.04
N ILE A 116 4.60 6.18 5.78
CA ILE A 116 3.58 7.19 5.44
C ILE A 116 4.16 8.62 5.60
N ASN A 117 4.99 8.84 6.61
CA ASN A 117 5.66 10.13 6.81
C ASN A 117 6.67 10.45 5.70
N ASP A 118 7.44 9.46 5.23
CA ASP A 118 8.37 9.62 4.11
C ASP A 118 7.64 9.92 2.79
N LEU A 119 6.57 9.16 2.49
CA LEU A 119 5.72 9.40 1.32
C LEU A 119 5.10 10.81 1.35
N SER A 120 4.63 11.25 2.51
CA SER A 120 4.07 12.59 2.71
C SER A 120 5.10 13.69 2.45
N THR A 121 6.34 13.49 2.88
CA THR A 121 7.46 14.44 2.69
C THR A 121 7.88 14.50 1.23
N THR A 122 7.99 13.33 0.59
CA THR A 122 8.31 13.21 -0.84
C THR A 122 7.24 13.86 -1.71
N ALA A 123 5.96 13.61 -1.44
CA ALA A 123 4.85 14.20 -2.17
C ALA A 123 4.84 15.74 -2.07
N LYS A 124 5.05 16.29 -0.87
CA LYS A 124 5.19 17.75 -0.66
C LYS A 124 6.35 18.34 -1.46
N SER A 125 7.48 17.65 -1.50
CA SER A 125 8.67 18.07 -2.24
C SER A 125 8.45 18.05 -3.77
N ALA A 126 7.81 16.99 -4.29
CA ALA A 126 7.47 16.88 -5.71
C ALA A 126 6.48 17.97 -6.18
N GLN A 127 5.46 18.27 -5.36
CA GLN A 127 4.51 19.34 -5.63
C GLN A 127 5.18 20.73 -5.64
N SER A 128 6.15 20.97 -4.75
CA SER A 128 6.93 22.20 -4.75
C SER A 128 7.78 22.35 -6.02
N MET A 129 8.41 21.28 -6.51
CA MET A 129 9.21 21.31 -7.73
C MET A 129 8.37 21.48 -9.01
N GLY A 130 7.15 20.95 -9.06
CA GLY A 130 6.22 21.11 -10.19
C GLY A 130 5.64 22.52 -10.35
N SER A 131 5.82 23.40 -9.37
CA SER A 131 5.32 24.79 -9.38
C SER A 131 6.31 25.81 -9.97
N VAL A 132 7.51 25.39 -10.38
CA VAL A 132 8.47 26.28 -11.05
C VAL A 132 7.99 26.57 -12.47
N SER A 133 7.44 27.78 -12.66
CA SER A 133 6.90 28.26 -13.93
C SER A 133 7.95 28.24 -15.04
N ILE A 134 7.66 27.47 -16.09
CA ILE A 134 8.24 27.65 -17.42
C ILE A 134 7.89 29.05 -17.92
N ASN A 135 8.76 30.02 -17.66
CA ASN A 135 8.74 31.30 -18.37
C ASN A 135 9.17 31.04 -19.83
N ALA A 136 8.19 30.73 -20.67
CA ALA A 136 8.34 30.79 -22.12
C ALA A 136 8.76 32.22 -22.49
N THR A 137 10.04 32.40 -22.79
CA THR A 137 10.57 33.63 -23.34
C THR A 137 10.22 33.63 -24.82
N ASN A 138 9.19 34.40 -25.20
CA ASN A 138 8.88 34.68 -26.60
C ASN A 138 10.06 35.43 -27.25
N GLN A 139 10.58 34.87 -28.34
CA GLN A 139 11.18 35.61 -29.46
C GLN A 139 10.58 35.09 -30.76
#